data_AF-A0A8B8FQC4-F1
#
_entry.id   AF-A0A8B8FQC4-F1
#
_cell.length_a   1.000
_cell.length_b   1.000
_cell.length_c   1.000
_cell.angle_alpha   90.00
_cell.angle_beta   90.00
_cell.angle_gamma   90.00
#
_symmetry.space_group_name_H-M   'P 1'
#
loop_
_entity.id
_entity.type
_entity.pdbx_description
1 polymer ?
#
loop_
_entity_poly.entity_id
_entity_poly.type
_entity_poly.pdbx_seq_one_letter_code
_entity_poly.pdbx_strand_id
1 'polypeptide(L)'
;MVKTSYEISLLLAKNKKPFSDGEIIKEALSIFSNNCNDKNIKTKADGISLSRNTVTRRVEEMSNDISNQITQTVTKYLLELSQLETTSTGRDIFMKIKECVDRKVLRPGIIFISLYHPSGSFMCQRYEV
;
A
#
# COMPACT_ATOMS: atom_id res chain seq x y z
N MET A 1 -9.16 -0.14 -16.90
CA MET A 1 -7.68 -0.04 -16.85
C MET A 1 -7.13 0.39 -15.48
N VAL A 2 -7.91 1.07 -14.63
CA VAL A 2 -7.47 1.54 -13.30
C VAL A 2 -6.90 0.42 -12.41
N LYS A 3 -7.56 -0.74 -12.34
CA LYS A 3 -7.06 -1.91 -11.59
C LYS A 3 -5.64 -2.31 -12.02
N THR A 4 -5.42 -2.47 -13.31
CA THR A 4 -4.11 -2.84 -13.89
C THR A 4 -3.02 -1.84 -13.52
N SER A 5 -3.32 -0.54 -13.53
CA SER A 5 -2.34 0.46 -13.11
C SER A 5 -2.00 0.42 -11.62
N TYR A 6 -2.93 0.01 -10.74
CA TYR A 6 -2.57 -0.28 -9.33
C TYR A 6 -1.67 -1.51 -9.23
N GLU A 7 -1.99 -2.58 -9.95
CA GLU A 7 -1.20 -3.83 -9.94
C GLU A 7 0.24 -3.59 -10.42
N ILE A 8 0.44 -2.82 -11.49
CA ILE A 8 1.76 -2.45 -12.00
C ILE A 8 2.49 -1.53 -11.00
N SER A 9 1.81 -0.55 -10.42
CA SER A 9 2.40 0.34 -9.42
C SER A 9 2.86 -0.43 -8.18
N LEU A 10 2.05 -1.40 -7.74
CA LEU A 10 2.39 -2.30 -6.64
C LEU A 10 3.57 -3.21 -7.00
N LEU A 11 3.63 -3.71 -8.23
CA LEU A 11 4.75 -4.52 -8.72
C LEU A 11 6.06 -3.73 -8.67
N LEU A 12 6.07 -2.48 -9.13
CA LEU A 12 7.22 -1.58 -9.05
C LEU A 12 7.67 -1.37 -7.61
N ALA A 13 6.74 -1.01 -6.72
CA ALA A 13 7.02 -0.80 -5.31
C ALA A 13 7.57 -2.06 -4.60
N LYS A 14 6.97 -3.23 -4.85
CA LYS A 14 7.41 -4.51 -4.29
C LYS A 14 8.83 -4.88 -4.72
N ASN A 15 9.20 -4.57 -5.95
CA ASN A 15 10.53 -4.85 -6.51
C ASN A 15 11.53 -3.71 -6.31
N LYS A 16 11.18 -2.67 -5.52
CA LYS A 16 12.01 -1.49 -5.25
C LYS A 16 12.52 -0.80 -6.52
N LYS A 17 11.67 -0.78 -7.56
CA LYS A 17 12.00 -0.12 -8.83
C LYS A 17 11.62 1.35 -8.79
N PRO A 18 12.36 2.23 -9.48
CA PRO A 18 11.96 3.62 -9.64
C PRO A 18 10.55 3.73 -10.24
N PHE A 19 9.73 4.64 -9.73
CA PHE A 19 8.38 4.83 -10.25
C PHE A 19 8.35 5.42 -11.67
N SER A 20 9.46 6.01 -12.11
CA SER A 20 9.68 6.37 -13.52
C SER A 20 9.70 5.18 -14.47
N ASP A 21 10.02 3.97 -13.99
CA ASP A 21 9.99 2.76 -14.82
C ASP A 21 8.57 2.44 -15.32
N GLY A 22 7.53 3.07 -14.73
CA GLY A 22 6.17 3.03 -15.26
C GLY A 22 6.07 3.55 -16.71
N GLU A 23 6.92 4.51 -17.09
CA GLU A 23 6.98 5.04 -18.47
C GLU A 23 7.58 4.01 -19.44
N ILE A 24 8.59 3.26 -19.00
CA ILE A 24 9.17 2.15 -19.78
C ILE A 24 8.15 1.03 -19.96
N ILE A 25 7.40 0.69 -18.90
CA ILE A 25 6.33 -0.31 -18.98
C ILE A 25 5.24 0.17 -19.95
N LYS A 26 4.91 1.46 -19.94
CA LYS A 26 3.94 2.04 -20.87
C LYS A 26 4.40 1.91 -22.31
N GLU A 27 5.67 2.21 -22.58
CA GLU A 27 6.27 2.04 -23.91
C GLU A 27 6.22 0.58 -24.36
N ALA A 28 6.59 -0.36 -23.49
CA ALA A 28 6.52 -1.79 -23.77
C ALA A 28 5.08 -2.25 -24.11
N LEU A 29 4.08 -1.75 -23.38
CA LEU A 29 2.66 -2.01 -23.67
C LEU A 29 2.23 -1.45 -25.04
N SER A 30 2.71 -0.26 -25.39
CA SER A 30 2.45 0.33 -26.71
C SER A 30 3.08 -0.50 -27.83
N ILE A 31 4.34 -0.94 -27.68
CA ILE A 31 5.02 -1.85 -28.64
C ILE A 31 4.22 -3.15 -28.79
N PHE A 32 3.84 -3.79 -27.69
CA PHE A 32 3.04 -5.01 -27.72
C PHE A 32 1.70 -4.80 -28.46
N SER A 33 0.97 -3.75 -28.09
CA SER A 33 -0.35 -3.50 -28.67
C SER A 33 -0.31 -3.16 -30.17
N ASN A 34 0.75 -2.47 -30.63
CA ASN A 34 0.95 -2.18 -32.04
C ASN A 34 1.25 -3.46 -32.83
N ASN A 35 2.00 -4.42 -32.27
CA ASN A 35 2.27 -5.69 -32.94
C ASN A 35 1.04 -6.61 -33.01
N CYS A 36 0.10 -6.49 -32.07
CA CYS A 36 -1.14 -7.28 -32.11
C CYS A 36 -2.11 -6.85 -33.22
N ASN A 37 -1.96 -5.65 -33.81
CA ASN A 37 -2.88 -5.08 -34.80
C ASN A 37 -4.38 -5.09 -34.40
N ASP A 38 -4.68 -5.14 -33.10
CA ASP A 38 -6.04 -5.14 -32.57
C ASP A 38 -6.35 -3.80 -31.89
N LYS A 39 -7.38 -3.10 -32.40
CA LYS A 39 -7.84 -1.80 -31.86
C LYS A 39 -8.28 -1.88 -30.40
N ASN A 40 -8.88 -2.99 -29.96
CA ASN A 40 -9.32 -3.18 -28.58
C ASN A 40 -8.11 -3.32 -27.64
N ILE A 41 -7.09 -4.05 -28.05
CA ILE A 41 -5.85 -4.23 -27.27
C ILE A 41 -5.13 -2.88 -27.16
N LYS A 42 -5.02 -2.14 -28.27
CA LYS A 42 -4.43 -0.81 -28.29
C LYS A 42 -5.15 0.17 -27.36
N THR A 43 -6.49 0.24 -27.46
CA THR A 43 -7.30 1.10 -26.59
C THR A 43 -7.11 0.77 -25.11
N LYS A 44 -7.03 -0.53 -24.75
CA LYS A 44 -6.76 -0.96 -23.38
C LYS A 44 -5.36 -0.54 -22.94
N ALA A 45 -4.32 -0.84 -23.73
CA ALA A 45 -2.94 -0.47 -23.43
C ALA A 45 -2.79 1.04 -23.23
N ASP A 46 -3.36 1.84 -24.12
CA ASP A 46 -3.35 3.31 -24.07
C ASP A 46 -4.09 3.86 -22.84
N GLY A 47 -5.17 3.19 -22.41
CA GLY A 47 -5.93 3.55 -21.22
C GLY A 47 -5.23 3.28 -19.87
N ILE A 48 -4.07 2.61 -19.83
CA ILE A 48 -3.33 2.40 -18.57
C ILE A 48 -2.44 3.62 -18.28
N SER A 49 -2.79 4.40 -17.25
CA SER A 49 -1.95 5.53 -16.81
C SER A 49 -0.79 5.05 -15.92
N LEU A 50 0.45 5.25 -16.38
CA LEU A 50 1.68 4.82 -15.69
C LEU A 50 2.77 5.91 -15.64
N SER A 51 2.40 7.19 -15.74
CA SER A 51 3.37 8.26 -15.49
C SER A 51 3.92 8.18 -14.07
N ARG A 52 5.13 8.69 -13.84
CA ARG A 52 5.75 8.73 -12.49
C ARG A 52 4.76 9.20 -11.42
N ASN A 53 4.09 10.33 -11.66
CA ASN A 53 3.11 10.91 -10.73
C ASN A 53 1.91 9.99 -10.47
N THR A 54 1.44 9.28 -11.51
CA THR A 54 0.34 8.32 -11.36
C THR A 54 0.76 7.15 -10.50
N VAL A 55 1.95 6.60 -10.73
CA VAL A 55 2.48 5.47 -9.96
C VAL A 55 2.68 5.87 -8.50
N THR A 56 3.27 7.04 -8.23
CA THR A 56 3.41 7.60 -6.88
C THR A 56 2.07 7.68 -6.16
N ARG A 57 1.09 8.37 -6.76
CA ARG A 57 -0.24 8.56 -6.15
C ARG A 57 -0.92 7.23 -5.85
N ARG A 58 -0.82 6.25 -6.76
CA ARG A 58 -1.43 4.91 -6.55
C ARG A 58 -0.80 4.17 -5.38
N VAL A 59 0.52 4.28 -5.22
CA VAL A 59 1.23 3.67 -4.09
C VAL A 59 0.84 4.36 -2.78
N GLU A 60 0.74 5.69 -2.77
CA GLU A 60 0.26 6.46 -1.60
C GLU A 60 -1.18 6.09 -1.23
N GLU A 61 -2.09 6.01 -2.20
CA GLU A 61 -3.47 5.59 -1.98
C GLU A 61 -3.57 4.19 -1.38
N MET A 62 -2.79 3.23 -1.90
CA MET A 62 -2.73 1.88 -1.34
C MET A 62 -2.14 1.87 0.08
N SER A 63 -1.13 2.69 0.35
CA SER A 63 -0.53 2.83 1.68
C SER A 63 -1.52 3.43 2.69
N ASN A 64 -2.26 4.45 2.27
CA ASN A 64 -3.27 5.11 3.09
C ASN A 64 -4.46 4.17 3.36
N ASP A 65 -4.89 3.39 2.37
CA ASP A 65 -5.94 2.39 2.53
C ASP A 65 -5.55 1.34 3.58
N ILE A 66 -4.33 0.79 3.50
CA ILE A 66 -3.81 -0.14 4.51
C ILE A 66 -3.76 0.51 5.90
N SER A 67 -3.26 1.75 5.98
CA SER A 67 -3.16 2.48 7.25
C SER A 67 -4.53 2.74 7.88
N ASN A 68 -5.52 3.07 7.06
CA ASN A 68 -6.90 3.27 7.49
C ASN A 68 -7.53 1.96 7.98
N GLN A 69 -7.33 0.85 7.27
CA GLN A 69 -7.83 -0.47 7.68
C GLN A 69 -7.24 -0.89 9.03
N ILE A 70 -5.93 -0.69 9.23
CA ILE A 70 -5.27 -0.94 10.50
C ILE A 70 -5.86 -0.06 11.60
N THR A 71 -5.97 1.26 11.36
CA THR A 71 -6.50 2.21 12.34
C THR A 71 -7.92 1.88 12.75
N GLN A 72 -8.79 1.57 11.79
CA GLN A 72 -10.17 1.15 12.05
C GLN A 72 -10.22 -0.15 12.87
N THR A 73 -9.39 -1.12 12.50
CA THR A 73 -9.30 -2.40 13.21
C THR A 73 -8.87 -2.20 14.66
N VAL A 74 -7.78 -1.45 14.89
CA VAL A 74 -7.28 -1.12 16.23
C VAL A 74 -8.33 -0.36 17.04
N THR A 75 -8.96 0.66 16.45
CA THR A 75 -9.99 1.47 17.12
C THR A 75 -11.17 0.62 17.57
N LYS A 76 -11.64 -0.29 16.71
CA LYS A 76 -12.72 -1.23 17.05
C LYS A 76 -12.38 -2.06 18.30
N TYR A 77 -11.19 -2.64 18.35
CA TYR A 77 -10.77 -3.45 19.50
C TYR A 77 -10.59 -2.62 20.77
N LEU A 78 -10.06 -1.40 20.67
CA LEU A 78 -9.96 -0.50 21.82
C LEU A 78 -11.34 -0.15 22.41
N LEU A 79 -12.36 0.03 21.55
CA LEU A 79 -13.75 0.25 21.98
C LEU A 79 -14.40 -1.00 22.61
N GLU A 80 -14.00 -2.20 22.21
CA GLU A 80 -14.43 -3.44 22.87
C GLU A 80 -13.78 -3.57 24.27
N LEU A 81 -12.54 -3.11 24.41
CA LEU A 81 -11.82 -3.10 25.70
C LEU A 81 -12.34 -2.03 26.67
N SER A 82 -12.80 -0.87 26.19
CA SER A 82 -13.37 0.17 27.07
C SER A 82 -14.64 -0.29 27.80
N GLN A 83 -15.35 -1.28 27.26
CA GLN A 83 -16.54 -1.87 27.90
C GLN A 83 -16.20 -2.76 29.12
N LEU A 84 -14.92 -2.99 29.41
CA LEU A 84 -14.44 -3.77 30.56
C LEU A 84 -14.30 -2.96 31.86
N GLU A 85 -14.61 -1.67 31.87
CA GLU A 85 -14.47 -0.79 33.04
C GLU A 85 -15.18 -1.28 34.32
N THR A 86 -16.05 -2.29 34.24
CA THR A 86 -16.88 -2.76 35.37
C THR A 86 -16.80 -4.25 35.70
N THR A 87 -15.92 -5.06 35.08
CA THR A 87 -15.86 -6.52 35.35
C THR A 87 -14.47 -7.03 35.75
N SER A 88 -14.50 -7.81 36.83
CA SER A 88 -13.45 -8.50 37.61
C SER A 88 -11.97 -8.30 37.23
N THR A 89 -11.18 -7.84 38.20
CA THR A 89 -9.70 -7.89 38.35
C THR A 89 -8.83 -7.59 37.11
N GLY A 90 -7.76 -6.80 37.25
CA GLY A 90 -6.84 -6.45 36.16
C GLY A 90 -6.25 -7.62 35.32
N ARG A 91 -6.39 -8.86 35.80
CA ARG A 91 -6.08 -10.11 35.08
C ARG A 91 -6.99 -10.35 33.86
N ASP A 92 -8.29 -10.06 33.93
CA ASP A 92 -9.22 -10.31 32.81
C ASP A 92 -8.99 -9.31 31.68
N ILE A 93 -8.69 -8.06 32.04
CA ILE A 93 -8.24 -7.01 31.12
C ILE A 93 -6.93 -7.41 30.45
N PHE A 94 -5.93 -7.85 31.24
CA PHE A 94 -4.64 -8.30 30.71
C PHE A 94 -4.78 -9.49 29.76
N MET A 95 -5.62 -10.47 30.09
CA MET A 95 -5.85 -11.65 29.24
C MET A 95 -6.55 -11.30 27.92
N LYS A 96 -7.52 -10.38 27.92
CA LYS A 96 -8.17 -9.90 26.69
C LYS A 96 -7.25 -9.07 25.80
N ILE A 97 -6.42 -8.20 26.39
CA ILE A 97 -5.39 -7.46 25.64
C ILE A 97 -4.37 -8.43 25.04
N LYS A 98 -3.90 -9.39 25.83
CA LYS A 98 -2.96 -10.42 25.37
C LYS A 98 -3.55 -11.26 24.24
N GLU A 99 -4.81 -11.68 24.34
CA GLU A 99 -5.49 -12.41 23.25
C GLU A 99 -5.63 -11.56 21.97
N CYS A 100 -5.92 -10.25 22.09
CA CYS A 100 -5.94 -9.34 20.94
C CYS A 100 -4.57 -9.21 20.26
N VAL A 101 -3.49 -9.15 21.04
CA VAL A 101 -2.11 -9.09 20.51
C VAL A 101 -1.70 -10.43 19.88
N ASP A 102 -2.08 -11.55 20.51
CA ASP A 102 -1.69 -12.91 20.08
C ASP A 102 -2.51 -13.45 18.89
N ARG A 103 -3.77 -13.02 18.69
CA ARG A 103 -4.60 -13.38 17.52
C ARG A 103 -4.12 -12.80 16.17
N LYS A 104 -2.98 -12.06 16.16
CA LYS A 104 -2.23 -11.46 15.01
C LYS A 104 -2.71 -10.05 14.65
N VAL A 105 -1.88 -9.05 14.31
CA VAL A 105 -0.99 -8.91 13.14
C VAL A 105 0.18 -7.92 13.42
N LEU A 106 1.25 -8.36 14.07
CA LEU A 106 2.56 -7.68 14.00
C LEU A 106 3.62 -8.69 13.57
N ARG A 107 3.47 -9.24 12.36
CA ARG A 107 4.63 -9.82 11.68
C ARG A 107 5.38 -8.66 11.04
N PRO A 108 6.64 -8.38 11.42
CA PRO A 108 7.45 -7.29 10.86
C PRO A 108 7.92 -7.56 9.42
N GLY A 109 7.09 -8.17 8.58
CA GLY A 109 7.47 -8.65 7.25
C GLY A 109 6.90 -7.85 6.08
N ILE A 110 5.96 -6.93 6.29
CA ILE A 110 5.20 -6.34 5.19
C ILE A 110 5.10 -4.81 5.36
N ILE A 111 5.91 -4.14 4.52
CA ILE A 111 5.73 -2.79 3.97
C ILE A 111 6.31 -1.64 4.80
N PHE A 112 7.64 -1.53 4.75
CA PHE A 112 8.28 -0.23 4.52
C PHE A 112 8.57 -0.15 3.01
N ILE A 113 7.70 0.51 2.25
CA ILE A 113 8.12 1.04 0.95
C ILE A 113 8.85 2.33 1.28
N SER A 114 10.16 2.22 1.52
CA SER A 114 11.03 3.39 1.48
C SER A 114 10.84 4.06 0.12
N LEU A 115 10.25 5.26 0.15
CA LEU A 115 10.20 6.17 -1.00
C LEU A 115 11.64 6.54 -1.36
N TYR A 116 12.17 5.92 -2.40
CA TYR A 116 13.46 6.29 -2.99
C TYR A 116 13.22 7.43 -3.99
N HIS A 117 13.69 8.64 -3.65
CA HIS A 117 13.66 9.80 -4.55
C HIS A 117 14.94 9.82 -5.43
N PRO A 118 14.87 10.14 -6.74
CA PRO A 118 16.01 9.99 -7.67
C PRO A 118 17.15 11.02 -7.50
N SER A 119 17.08 11.92 -6.52
CA SER A 119 18.02 13.04 -6.38
C SER A 119 19.11 12.84 -5.31
N GLY A 120 19.23 11.64 -4.73
CA GLY A 120 20.32 11.34 -3.78
C GLY A 120 20.25 12.07 -2.43
N SER A 121 19.16 12.77 -2.12
CA SER A 121 18.98 13.45 -0.83
C SER A 121 18.00 12.68 0.06
N PHE A 122 18.48 12.20 1.19
CA PHE A 122 17.66 11.67 2.28
C PHE A 122 16.97 12.85 2.99
N MET A 123 15.69 13.09 2.69
CA MET A 123 14.84 13.91 3.56
C MET A 123 14.21 12.98 4.60
N CYS A 124 14.97 12.75 5.68
CA CYS A 124 14.43 12.22 6.91
C CYS A 124 13.59 13.34 7.54
N GLN A 125 12.31 13.42 7.19
CA GLN A 125 11.40 14.25 7.98
C GLN A 125 10.98 13.44 9.20
N ARG A 126 11.84 13.62 10.20
CA ARG A 126 11.73 13.26 11.61
C ARG A 126 10.31 13.55 12.09
N TYR A 127 9.50 12.51 12.28
CA TYR A 127 8.43 12.57 13.26
C TYR A 127 9.09 12.30 14.60
N GLU A 128 9.34 13.37 15.34
CA GLU A 128 9.68 13.29 16.77
C GLU A 128 8.52 12.64 17.52
N VAL A 129 8.90 11.72 18.40
CA VAL A 129 8.02 10.96 19.31
C VAL A 129 7.46 11.88 20.38
#